data_AF-E2C521-F1
#
_entry.id   AF-E2C521-F1
#
_cell.length_a   1.000
_cell.length_b   1.000
_cell.length_c   1.000
_cell.angle_alpha   90.00
_cell.angle_beta   90.00
_cell.angle_gamma   90.00
#
_symmetry.space_group_name_H-M   'P 1'
#
loop_
_entity.id
_entity.type
_entity.pdbx_description
1 polymer ?
#
loop_
_entity_poly.entity_id
_entity_poly.type
_entity_poly.pdbx_seq_one_letter_code
_entity_poly.pdbx_strand_id
1 'polypeptide(L)'
;RWNISFSGAGGSDVEAFLLRISEGKDIVAIADTDLLQCMPFFLTGIALEWYRVGRSRWFSWREFEVAMRSRFGDPDFQFALRDQILRRTQGEQEPVADYLTFMRGLFGRLDPPWSEVELMNYAHRNILPRLQISVHRDDFVTIDALERL
;
A
#
# COMPACT_ATOMS: atom_id res chain seq x y z
N ARG A 1 14.50 -9.36 -15.33
CA ARG A 1 14.12 -8.06 -15.92
C ARG A 1 12.89 -7.60 -15.13
N TRP A 2 12.96 -6.47 -14.42
CA TRP A 2 11.81 -5.95 -13.67
C TRP A 2 10.83 -5.37 -14.69
N ASN A 3 9.71 -6.04 -14.96
CA ASN A 3 8.74 -5.64 -15.99
C ASN A 3 7.81 -4.54 -15.44
N ILE A 4 8.40 -3.43 -15.01
CA ILE A 4 7.70 -2.31 -14.37
C ILE A 4 7.75 -1.13 -15.32
N SER A 5 6.58 -0.67 -15.75
CA SER A 5 6.45 0.52 -16.56
C SER A 5 5.13 1.23 -16.24
N PHE A 6 5.16 2.55 -16.17
CA PHE A 6 3.97 3.37 -15.95
C PHE A 6 3.89 4.48 -17.01
N SER A 7 2.80 4.48 -17.77
CA SER A 7 2.62 5.42 -18.88
C SER A 7 1.86 6.69 -18.50
N GLY A 8 1.09 6.65 -17.41
CA GLY A 8 0.15 7.69 -17.02
C GLY A 8 -1.10 7.77 -17.92
N ALA A 9 -1.31 6.81 -18.82
CA ALA A 9 -2.53 6.72 -19.63
C ALA A 9 -3.69 6.13 -18.80
N GLY A 10 -4.93 6.39 -19.24
CA GLY A 10 -6.13 5.86 -18.59
C GLY A 10 -6.08 4.34 -18.43
N GLY A 11 -6.44 3.85 -17.24
CA GLY A 11 -6.35 2.44 -16.86
C GLY A 11 -5.00 1.99 -16.26
N SER A 12 -4.00 2.87 -16.19
CA SER A 12 -2.78 2.60 -15.42
C SER A 12 -3.05 2.72 -13.92
N ASP A 13 -2.61 1.73 -13.14
CA ASP A 13 -2.73 1.75 -11.68
C ASP A 13 -1.46 2.36 -11.06
N VAL A 14 -1.58 3.63 -10.61
CA VAL A 14 -0.45 4.34 -9.98
C VAL A 14 -0.08 3.73 -8.63
N GLU A 15 -1.03 3.17 -7.88
CA GLU A 15 -0.76 2.59 -6.56
C GLU A 15 0.00 1.27 -6.70
N ALA A 16 -0.38 0.43 -7.66
CA ALA A 16 0.37 -0.78 -7.99
C ALA A 16 1.79 -0.46 -8.47
N PHE A 17 1.95 0.62 -9.26
CA PHE A 17 3.26 1.08 -9.69
C PHE A 17 4.13 1.54 -8.52
N LEU A 18 3.63 2.44 -7.67
CA LEU A 18 4.38 2.97 -6.53
C LEU A 18 4.75 1.86 -5.53
N LEU A 19 3.83 0.94 -5.25
CA LEU A 19 4.08 -0.22 -4.41
C LEU A 19 5.26 -1.04 -4.93
N ARG A 20 5.26 -1.36 -6.23
CA ARG A 20 6.31 -2.18 -6.84
C ARG A 20 7.68 -1.47 -6.83
N ILE A 21 7.71 -0.15 -6.96
CA ILE A 21 8.95 0.62 -6.82
C ILE A 21 9.44 0.61 -5.37
N SER A 22 8.54 0.76 -4.38
CA SER A 22 8.89 0.69 -2.96
C SER A 22 9.48 -0.67 -2.58
N GLU A 23 8.86 -1.77 -3.02
CA GLU A 23 9.40 -3.12 -2.82
C GLU A 23 10.82 -3.27 -3.40
N GLY A 24 11.08 -2.66 -4.56
CA GLY A 24 12.40 -2.67 -5.18
C GLY A 24 13.43 -1.84 -4.40
N LYS A 25 13.01 -0.70 -3.86
CA LYS A 25 13.83 0.18 -3.03
C LYS A 25 14.31 -0.54 -1.77
N ASP A 26 13.43 -1.28 -1.11
CA ASP A 26 13.74 -1.99 0.15
C ASP A 26 14.75 -3.13 -0.05
N ILE A 27 14.80 -3.73 -1.25
CA ILE A 27 15.77 -4.78 -1.58
C ILE A 27 17.17 -4.21 -1.83
N VAL A 28 17.26 -3.04 -2.45
CA VAL A 28 18.53 -2.47 -2.95
C VAL A 28 19.10 -1.39 -2.02
N ALA A 29 18.34 -0.95 -1.01
CA ALA A 29 18.71 0.11 -0.07
C ALA A 29 19.24 1.38 -0.79
N ILE A 30 18.55 1.77 -1.88
CA ILE A 30 18.91 2.92 -2.70
C ILE A 30 18.44 4.23 -2.05
N ALA A 31 19.27 5.27 -2.11
CA ALA A 31 18.89 6.60 -1.65
C ALA A 31 17.77 7.20 -2.51
N ASP A 32 16.91 8.01 -1.91
CA ASP A 32 15.77 8.65 -2.59
C ASP A 32 16.20 9.41 -3.85
N THR A 33 17.28 10.17 -3.77
CA THR A 33 17.82 10.95 -4.89
C THR A 33 18.22 10.06 -6.06
N ASP A 34 18.82 8.90 -5.78
CA ASP A 34 19.29 7.98 -6.82
C ASP A 34 18.10 7.24 -7.44
N LEU A 35 17.13 6.83 -6.60
CA LEU A 35 15.87 6.26 -7.07
C LEU A 35 15.13 7.23 -8.00
N LEU A 36 15.03 8.50 -7.60
CA LEU A 36 14.42 9.54 -8.42
C LEU A 36 15.14 9.68 -9.76
N GLN A 37 16.48 9.60 -9.79
CA GLN A 37 17.23 9.65 -11.05
C GLN A 37 16.97 8.46 -11.97
N CYS A 38 16.63 7.30 -11.42
CA CYS A 38 16.29 6.10 -12.17
C CYS A 38 14.85 6.09 -12.72
N MET A 39 13.96 6.98 -12.26
CA MET A 39 12.55 7.00 -12.69
C MET A 39 12.33 7.00 -14.21
N PRO A 40 13.14 7.67 -15.05
CA PRO A 40 13.00 7.59 -16.50
C PRO A 40 13.07 6.17 -17.09
N PHE A 41 13.63 5.18 -16.38
CA PHE A 41 13.64 3.78 -16.82
C PHE A 41 12.30 3.06 -16.61
N PHE A 42 11.46 3.56 -15.70
CA PHE A 42 10.18 2.96 -15.34
C PHE A 42 8.98 3.77 -15.85
N LEU A 43 9.22 4.96 -16.41
CA LEU A 43 8.18 5.84 -16.91
C LEU A 43 8.17 5.84 -18.44
N THR A 44 6.97 5.85 -19.01
CA THR A 44 6.75 6.00 -20.45
C THR A 44 5.65 7.02 -20.71
N GLY A 45 5.40 7.38 -21.97
CA GLY A 45 4.26 8.22 -22.36
C GLY A 45 4.20 9.56 -21.61
N ILE A 46 2.99 9.93 -21.17
CA ILE A 46 2.74 11.22 -20.52
C ILE A 46 3.38 11.31 -19.13
N ALA A 47 3.53 10.18 -18.42
CA ALA A 47 4.18 10.15 -17.12
C ALA A 47 5.68 10.50 -17.20
N LEU A 48 6.37 10.02 -18.25
CA LEU A 48 7.78 10.35 -18.48
C LEU A 48 7.96 11.85 -18.77
N GLU A 49 7.12 12.43 -19.62
CA GLU A 49 7.18 13.86 -19.93
C GLU A 49 6.87 14.73 -18.70
N TRP A 50 5.85 14.35 -17.93
CA TRP A 50 5.52 15.01 -16.67
C TRP A 50 6.69 14.96 -15.68
N TYR A 51 7.36 13.82 -15.53
CA TYR A 51 8.54 13.69 -14.69
C TYR A 51 9.68 14.59 -15.16
N ARG A 52 9.96 14.64 -16.47
CA ARG A 52 11.05 15.46 -17.03
C ARG A 52 10.87 16.95 -16.72
N VAL A 53 9.65 17.45 -16.82
CA VAL A 53 9.31 18.85 -16.53
C VAL A 53 9.35 19.14 -15.01
N GLY A 54 8.97 18.16 -14.19
CA GLY A 54 8.85 18.33 -12.74
C GLY A 54 10.07 17.91 -11.93
N ARG A 55 11.08 17.24 -12.51
CA ARG A 55 12.16 16.55 -11.80
C ARG A 55 12.82 17.37 -10.69
N SER A 56 13.06 18.66 -10.91
CA SER A 56 13.73 19.54 -9.94
C SER A 56 12.87 19.90 -8.72
N ARG A 57 11.62 19.46 -8.66
CA ARG A 57 10.65 19.78 -7.60
C ARG A 57 10.60 18.74 -6.49
N TRP A 58 11.22 17.57 -6.68
CA TRP A 58 11.15 16.45 -5.73
C TRP A 58 12.55 16.10 -5.24
N PHE A 59 12.72 16.13 -3.92
CA PHE A 59 13.98 15.82 -3.24
C PHE A 59 13.89 14.55 -2.39
N SER A 60 12.67 14.08 -2.11
CA SER A 60 12.41 12.80 -1.45
C SER A 60 11.48 11.91 -2.28
N TRP A 61 11.55 10.61 -2.02
CA TRP A 61 10.62 9.65 -2.59
C TRP A 61 9.18 9.99 -2.21
N ARG A 62 8.96 10.41 -0.96
CA ARG A 62 7.65 10.78 -0.44
C ARG A 62 7.00 11.94 -1.21
N GLU A 63 7.76 12.99 -1.51
CA GLU A 63 7.27 14.12 -2.31
C GLU A 63 6.87 13.68 -3.73
N PHE A 64 7.67 12.79 -4.33
CA PHE A 64 7.37 12.24 -5.64
C PHE A 64 6.11 11.37 -5.65
N GLU A 65 5.92 10.51 -4.64
CA GLU A 65 4.70 9.71 -4.49
C GLU A 65 3.45 10.60 -4.40
N VAL A 66 3.47 11.63 -3.55
CA VAL A 66 2.36 12.57 -3.40
C VAL A 66 2.04 13.25 -4.74
N ALA A 67 3.07 13.68 -5.48
CA ALA A 67 2.89 14.31 -6.78
C ALA A 67 2.36 13.33 -7.84
N MET A 68 2.83 12.08 -7.85
CA MET A 68 2.34 11.01 -8.72
C MET A 68 0.86 10.72 -8.47
N ARG A 69 0.47 10.51 -7.21
CA ARG A 69 -0.93 10.30 -6.81
C ARG A 69 -1.80 11.49 -7.17
N SER A 70 -1.33 12.71 -6.92
CA SER A 70 -2.07 13.92 -7.27
C SER A 70 -2.30 14.07 -8.78
N ARG A 71 -1.37 13.59 -9.62
CA ARG A 71 -1.45 13.75 -11.08
C ARG A 71 -2.16 12.60 -11.79
N PHE A 72 -1.99 11.38 -11.30
CA PHE A 72 -2.41 10.16 -11.99
C PHE A 72 -3.25 9.20 -11.13
N GLY A 73 -3.44 9.50 -9.85
CA GLY A 73 -4.26 8.70 -8.95
C GLY A 73 -5.74 9.04 -9.04
N ASP A 74 -6.55 8.12 -8.51
CA ASP A 74 -7.95 8.36 -8.24
C ASP A 74 -8.07 9.20 -6.95
N PRO A 75 -8.69 10.41 -6.99
CA PRO A 75 -8.89 11.24 -5.80
C PRO A 75 -9.63 10.53 -4.67
N ASP A 76 -10.49 9.55 -5.00
CA ASP A 76 -11.29 8.81 -4.03
C ASP A 76 -10.60 7.52 -3.56
N PHE A 77 -9.38 7.22 -4.04
CA PHE A 77 -8.66 5.99 -3.73
C PHE A 77 -8.56 5.72 -2.23
N GLN A 78 -8.12 6.70 -1.43
CA GLN A 78 -7.98 6.53 0.02
C GLN A 78 -9.33 6.35 0.73
N PHE A 79 -10.41 6.97 0.22
CA PHE A 79 -11.75 6.75 0.76
C PHE A 79 -12.25 5.34 0.44
N ALA A 80 -12.11 4.90 -0.81
CA ALA A 80 -12.47 3.56 -1.25
C ALA A 80 -11.66 2.47 -0.52
N LEU A 81 -10.36 2.69 -0.31
CA LEU A 81 -9.49 1.78 0.43
C LEU A 81 -9.95 1.62 1.89
N ARG A 82 -10.30 2.72 2.55
CA ARG A 82 -10.82 2.68 3.93
C ARG A 82 -12.14 1.93 4.01
N ASP A 83 -13.07 2.18 3.08
CA ASP A 83 -14.34 1.44 3.01
C ASP A 83 -14.10 -0.06 2.73
N GLN A 84 -13.14 -0.39 1.87
CA GLN A 84 -12.72 -1.77 1.61
C GLN A 84 -12.20 -2.46 2.88
N ILE A 85 -11.32 -1.79 3.63
CA ILE A 85 -10.80 -2.29 4.92
C ILE A 85 -11.95 -2.54 5.90
N LEU A 86 -12.87 -1.58 6.02
CA LEU A 86 -14.01 -1.68 6.95
C LEU A 86 -14.93 -2.85 6.62
N ARG A 87 -15.16 -3.11 5.33
CA ARG A 87 -16.08 -4.17 4.86
C ARG A 87 -15.42 -5.53 4.72
N ARG A 88 -14.09 -5.61 4.74
CA ARG A 88 -13.37 -6.86 4.57
C ARG A 88 -13.44 -7.68 5.85
N THR A 89 -14.26 -8.72 5.85
CA THR A 89 -14.35 -9.72 6.93
C THR A 89 -13.72 -11.05 6.50
N GLN A 90 -13.21 -11.83 7.46
CA GLN A 90 -12.73 -13.19 7.21
C GLN A 90 -13.87 -14.06 6.67
N GLY A 91 -13.62 -14.75 5.55
CA GLY A 91 -14.58 -15.71 4.98
C GLY A 91 -14.75 -16.95 5.85
N GLU A 92 -15.91 -17.61 5.79
CA GLU A 92 -16.21 -18.79 6.64
C GLU A 92 -15.19 -19.93 6.50
N GLN A 93 -14.64 -20.11 5.29
CA GLN A 93 -13.64 -21.12 4.94
C GLN A 93 -12.24 -20.53 4.75
N GLU A 94 -12.07 -19.23 5.03
CA GLU A 94 -10.79 -18.56 4.83
C GLU A 94 -9.88 -18.76 6.06
N PRO A 95 -8.65 -19.27 5.88
CA PRO A 95 -7.66 -19.31 6.95
C PRO A 95 -7.37 -17.91 7.52
N VAL A 96 -7.18 -17.81 8.84
CA VAL A 96 -6.87 -16.52 9.50
C VAL A 96 -5.62 -15.88 8.91
N ALA A 97 -4.59 -16.67 8.63
CA ALA A 97 -3.34 -16.19 8.02
C ALA A 97 -3.57 -15.54 6.64
N ASP A 98 -4.42 -16.13 5.79
CA ASP A 98 -4.73 -15.58 4.46
C ASP A 98 -5.51 -14.28 4.57
N TYR A 99 -6.50 -14.25 5.46
CA TYR A 99 -7.26 -13.03 5.78
C TYR A 99 -6.34 -11.91 6.28
N LEU A 100 -5.47 -12.20 7.25
CA LEU A 100 -4.53 -11.22 7.81
C LEU A 100 -3.51 -10.76 6.78
N THR A 101 -3.04 -11.65 5.90
CA THR A 101 -2.17 -11.30 4.76
C THR A 101 -2.85 -10.27 3.87
N PHE A 102 -4.12 -10.50 3.54
CA PHE A 102 -4.89 -9.55 2.72
C PHE A 102 -5.08 -8.21 3.45
N MET A 103 -5.43 -8.23 4.73
CA MET A 103 -5.60 -7.02 5.53
C MET A 103 -4.30 -6.20 5.61
N ARG A 104 -3.15 -6.84 5.84
CA ARG A 104 -1.84 -6.17 5.83
C ARG A 104 -1.54 -5.50 4.49
N GLY A 105 -1.90 -6.16 3.39
CA GLY A 105 -1.78 -5.59 2.05
C GLY A 105 -2.61 -4.32 1.85
N LEU A 106 -3.82 -4.27 2.42
CA LEU A 106 -4.65 -3.05 2.41
C LEU A 106 -4.05 -1.96 3.32
N PHE A 107 -3.62 -2.33 4.52
CA PHE A 107 -3.04 -1.40 5.49
C PHE A 107 -1.78 -0.72 4.98
N GLY A 108 -0.91 -1.45 4.27
CA GLY A 108 0.32 -0.91 3.68
C GLY A 108 0.08 0.15 2.60
N ARG A 109 -1.17 0.32 2.13
CA ARG A 109 -1.56 1.30 1.11
C ARG A 109 -2.23 2.55 1.69
N LEU A 110 -2.43 2.58 3.02
CA LEU A 110 -3.02 3.74 3.70
C LEU A 110 -2.08 4.93 3.67
N ASP A 111 -2.62 6.08 3.29
CA ASP A 111 -1.92 7.35 3.33
C ASP A 111 -2.85 8.46 3.89
N PRO A 112 -2.59 9.00 5.09
CA PRO A 112 -1.54 8.59 6.03
C PRO A 112 -1.79 7.18 6.60
N PRO A 113 -0.73 6.50 7.09
CA PRO A 113 -0.88 5.22 7.76
C PRO A 113 -1.70 5.38 9.05
N TRP A 114 -2.51 4.37 9.36
CA TRP A 114 -3.18 4.26 10.67
C TRP A 114 -2.20 3.80 11.75
N SER A 115 -2.56 4.05 13.01
CA SER A 115 -1.78 3.55 14.15
C SER A 115 -1.84 2.03 14.24
N GLU A 116 -0.80 1.40 14.80
CA GLU A 116 -0.77 -0.06 15.01
C GLU A 116 -1.98 -0.56 15.81
N VAL A 117 -2.45 0.25 16.78
CA VAL A 117 -3.64 -0.04 17.58
C VAL A 117 -4.90 -0.12 16.70
N GLU A 118 -5.08 0.84 15.78
CA GLU A 118 -6.20 0.82 14.83
C GLU A 118 -6.11 -0.38 13.88
N LEU A 119 -4.94 -0.66 13.33
CA LEU A 119 -4.73 -1.81 12.45
C LEU A 119 -5.11 -3.13 13.13
N MET A 120 -4.67 -3.32 14.37
CA MET A 120 -5.02 -4.49 15.18
C MET A 120 -6.52 -4.56 15.52
N ASN A 121 -7.13 -3.41 15.86
CA ASN A 121 -8.57 -3.36 16.15
C ASN A 121 -9.39 -3.79 14.95
N TYR A 122 -9.07 -3.31 13.75
CA TYR A 122 -9.79 -3.69 12.54
C TYR A 122 -9.47 -5.12 12.11
N ALA A 123 -8.22 -5.56 12.21
CA ALA A 123 -7.85 -6.94 11.93
C ALA A 123 -8.69 -7.92 12.76
N HIS A 124 -8.79 -7.69 14.09
CA HIS A 124 -9.56 -8.53 15.01
C HIS A 124 -11.07 -8.37 14.88
N ARG A 125 -11.58 -7.15 14.78
CA ARG A 125 -13.02 -6.88 14.61
C ARG A 125 -13.62 -7.56 13.38
N ASN A 126 -12.80 -7.85 12.38
CA ASN A 126 -13.23 -8.42 11.12
C ASN A 126 -12.88 -9.91 10.95
N ILE A 127 -12.27 -10.59 11.95
CA ILE A 127 -12.20 -12.06 11.97
C ILE A 127 -13.58 -12.69 12.18
N LEU A 128 -13.67 -14.01 11.99
CA LEU A 128 -14.92 -14.74 12.21
C LEU A 128 -15.44 -14.58 13.66
N PRO A 129 -16.75 -14.38 13.88
CA PRO A 129 -17.31 -14.19 15.22
C PRO A 129 -16.97 -15.30 16.21
N ARG A 130 -16.89 -16.56 15.75
CA ARG A 130 -16.49 -17.71 16.59
C ARG A 130 -15.07 -17.60 17.14
N LEU A 131 -14.16 -16.97 16.38
CA LEU A 131 -12.78 -16.72 16.81
C LEU A 131 -12.71 -15.50 17.74
N GLN A 132 -13.53 -14.48 17.53
CA GLN A 132 -13.62 -13.31 18.43
C GLN A 132 -14.06 -13.69 19.85
N ILE A 133 -14.86 -14.74 20.01
CA ILE A 133 -15.25 -15.26 21.32
C ILE A 133 -14.06 -15.92 22.04
N SER A 134 -13.14 -16.51 21.28
CA SER A 134 -12.02 -17.30 21.82
C SER A 134 -10.73 -16.48 21.99
N VAL A 135 -10.58 -15.41 21.20
CA VAL A 135 -9.43 -14.51 21.21
C VAL A 135 -9.91 -13.13 21.58
N HIS A 136 -9.54 -12.65 22.76
CA HIS A 136 -9.81 -11.28 23.18
C HIS A 136 -8.81 -10.32 22.53
N ARG A 137 -9.24 -9.06 22.34
CA ARG A 137 -8.38 -8.03 21.75
C ARG A 137 -7.09 -7.82 22.55
N ASP A 138 -7.13 -7.99 23.87
CA ASP A 138 -5.98 -7.78 24.76
C ASP A 138 -5.01 -8.97 24.78
N ASP A 139 -5.34 -10.09 24.13
CA ASP A 139 -4.49 -11.31 24.11
C ASP A 139 -3.27 -11.17 23.17
N PHE A 140 -3.26 -10.12 22.33
CA PHE A 140 -2.19 -9.88 21.37
C PHE A 140 -1.86 -8.39 21.23
N VAL A 141 -0.58 -8.12 20.99
CA VAL A 141 -0.04 -6.76 20.78
C VAL A 141 0.53 -6.54 19.39
N THR A 142 0.47 -7.56 18.52
CA THR A 142 0.83 -7.47 17.10
C THR A 142 -0.09 -8.35 16.26
N ILE A 143 -0.21 -8.05 14.96
CA ILE A 143 -0.97 -8.88 14.02
C ILE A 143 -0.31 -10.28 13.87
N ASP A 144 1.02 -10.38 14.00
CA ASP A 144 1.73 -11.67 13.98
C ASP A 144 1.42 -12.53 15.20
N ALA A 145 1.18 -11.93 16.35
CA ALA A 145 0.73 -12.65 17.53
C ALA A 145 -0.71 -13.17 17.32
N LEU A 146 -1.61 -12.36 16.75
CA LEU A 146 -2.96 -12.77 16.41
C LEU A 146 -2.99 -13.97 15.44
N GLU A 147 -2.08 -14.02 14.47
CA GLU A 147 -1.99 -15.12 13.50
C GLU A 147 -1.62 -16.47 14.14
N ARG A 148 -0.98 -16.47 15.31
CA ARG A 148 -0.50 -17.68 16.00
C ARG A 148 -1.45 -18.21 17.06
N LEU A 149 -2.52 -17.48 17.38
CA LEU A 149 -3.55 -17.85 18.37
C LEU A 149 -4.62 -18.75 17.73
#